data_AF-A0A2N9MZX5-F1
#
_entry.id   AF-A0A2N9MZX5-F1
#
_cell.length_a   1.000
_cell.length_b   1.000
_cell.length_c   1.000
_cell.angle_alpha   90.00
_cell.angle_beta   90.00
_cell.angle_gamma   90.00
#
_symmetry.space_group_name_H-M   'P 1'
#
loop_
_entity.id
_entity.type
_entity.pdbx_description
1 polymer ?
#
loop_
_entity_poly.entity_id
_entity_poly.type
_entity_poly.pdbx_seq_one_letter_code
_entity_poly.pdbx_strand_id
1 'polypeptide(L)'
;MASSAAASVARSGVSTSYVGTPAVGTSKAAAAGGLAAIGPEDNEINRARRRLVWATVAAFLTAWLLAFFRFFLPRTLFEPATSFKIGYPEEYGLGVDTKFQQKYRIWVDRTPDRIFVIYARCTHLGCTPDWKPSENKFKCPCHGSGYDSEGINFEGPAPRPMDRAHIETSPDGQILVDVSRLYQWPKGQPSQFNDDGSFLRA
;
A
#
# COMPACT_ATOMS: atom_id res chain seq x y z
N MET A 1 -40.52 -66.73 11.33
CA MET A 1 -39.74 -66.85 12.59
C MET A 1 -38.43 -66.11 12.36
N ALA A 2 -37.99 -65.09 13.08
CA ALA A 2 -38.47 -64.40 14.27
C ALA A 2 -37.95 -62.94 14.23
N SER A 3 -38.63 -62.04 14.95
CA SER A 3 -38.31 -60.63 15.17
C SER A 3 -37.16 -60.43 16.16
N SER A 4 -36.49 -59.27 16.16
CA SER A 4 -36.45 -58.34 17.31
C SER A 4 -35.69 -57.04 16.99
N ALA A 5 -36.14 -55.97 17.65
CA ALA A 5 -35.88 -54.55 17.43
C ALA A 5 -34.69 -53.96 18.22
N ALA A 6 -34.39 -52.71 17.88
CA ALA A 6 -33.30 -51.85 18.36
C ALA A 6 -33.46 -51.31 19.80
N ALA A 7 -32.34 -50.92 20.43
CA ALA A 7 -32.33 -49.93 21.51
C ALA A 7 -30.97 -49.19 21.59
N SER A 8 -31.04 -47.85 21.57
CA SER A 8 -29.95 -46.91 21.82
C SER A 8 -29.84 -46.56 23.31
N VAL A 9 -28.64 -46.41 23.86
CA VAL A 9 -28.42 -45.92 25.23
C VAL A 9 -27.87 -44.50 25.20
N ALA A 10 -28.63 -43.56 25.77
CA ALA A 10 -28.29 -42.16 26.00
C ALA A 10 -27.49 -41.98 27.31
N ARG A 11 -26.50 -41.08 27.32
CA ARG A 11 -25.74 -40.67 28.51
C ARG A 11 -26.50 -39.58 29.27
N SER A 12 -26.62 -39.75 30.58
CA SER A 12 -27.29 -38.87 31.52
C SER A 12 -26.46 -37.63 31.85
N GLY A 13 -27.01 -36.44 31.59
CA GLY A 13 -26.57 -35.16 32.16
C GLY A 13 -27.46 -34.82 33.35
N VAL A 14 -26.85 -34.54 34.51
CA VAL A 14 -27.58 -34.02 35.69
C VAL A 14 -27.47 -32.50 35.68
N SER A 15 -28.57 -31.84 35.33
CA SER A 15 -28.80 -30.42 35.55
C SER A 15 -29.25 -30.20 37.00
N THR A 16 -28.55 -29.36 37.75
CA THR A 16 -29.02 -28.92 39.07
C THR A 16 -29.91 -27.69 38.89
N SER A 17 -31.17 -27.84 39.31
CA SER A 17 -32.25 -26.85 39.23
C SER A 17 -31.99 -25.64 40.14
N TYR A 18 -32.19 -24.44 39.60
CA TYR A 18 -32.36 -23.24 40.40
C TYR A 18 -33.80 -23.20 40.93
N VAL A 19 -33.99 -23.12 42.25
CA VAL A 19 -35.30 -22.98 42.88
C VAL A 19 -35.28 -21.80 43.86
N GLY A 20 -35.86 -20.69 43.41
CA GLY A 20 -36.76 -19.80 44.16
C GLY A 20 -36.23 -19.01 45.37
N THR A 21 -36.20 -17.70 45.24
CA THR A 21 -36.32 -16.72 46.35
C THR A 21 -37.79 -16.64 46.79
N PRO A 22 -38.10 -16.60 48.10
CA PRO A 22 -38.41 -15.33 48.78
C PRO A 22 -37.90 -15.34 50.25
N ALA A 23 -37.84 -14.29 51.06
CA ALA A 23 -38.66 -13.11 51.17
C ALA A 23 -37.86 -11.98 51.83
N VAL A 24 -38.23 -10.74 51.53
CA VAL A 24 -37.77 -9.55 52.23
C VAL A 24 -38.31 -9.60 53.67
N GLY A 25 -37.44 -9.96 54.61
CA GLY A 25 -37.69 -9.95 56.04
C GLY A 25 -36.87 -8.86 56.71
N THR A 26 -37.56 -7.95 57.39
CA THR A 26 -37.04 -6.77 58.08
C THR A 26 -36.16 -7.13 59.27
N SER A 27 -34.86 -7.28 59.07
CA SER A 27 -33.89 -7.10 60.17
C SER A 27 -32.51 -6.72 59.65
N LYS A 28 -32.00 -5.69 60.31
CA LYS A 28 -30.69 -5.06 60.20
C LYS A 28 -29.57 -6.10 59.96
N ALA A 29 -28.92 -5.99 58.79
CA ALA A 29 -27.60 -6.55 58.46
C ALA A 29 -27.34 -7.99 58.94
N ALA A 30 -27.81 -8.98 58.18
CA ALA A 30 -27.10 -10.25 58.13
C ALA A 30 -25.82 -10.01 57.33
N ALA A 31 -24.70 -9.87 58.05
CA ALA A 31 -23.37 -9.92 57.48
C ALA A 31 -23.32 -11.10 56.49
N ALA A 32 -23.14 -10.80 55.21
CA ALA A 32 -22.67 -11.78 54.25
C ALA A 32 -21.27 -12.16 54.74
N GLY A 33 -21.21 -13.16 55.62
CA GLY A 33 -19.99 -13.85 56.00
C GLY A 33 -19.32 -14.22 54.70
N GLY A 34 -18.16 -13.59 54.46
CA GLY A 34 -17.41 -13.77 53.24
C GLY A 34 -17.18 -15.26 53.04
N LEU A 35 -17.52 -15.75 51.85
CA LEU A 35 -16.76 -16.85 51.28
C LEU A 35 -15.31 -16.39 51.35
N ALA A 36 -14.56 -16.89 52.34
CA ALA A 36 -13.12 -16.70 52.40
C ALA A 36 -12.63 -17.16 51.03
N ALA A 37 -12.17 -16.22 50.22
CA ALA A 37 -11.66 -16.54 48.90
C ALA A 37 -10.56 -17.57 49.14
N ILE A 38 -10.78 -18.81 48.69
CA ILE A 38 -9.78 -19.88 48.67
C ILE A 38 -8.77 -19.50 47.58
N GLY A 39 -8.12 -18.35 47.78
CA GLY A 39 -7.10 -17.79 46.93
C GLY A 39 -5.73 -18.28 47.41
N PRO A 40 -4.73 -18.35 46.51
CA PRO A 40 -3.37 -18.71 46.89
C PRO A 40 -2.84 -17.74 47.96
N GLU A 41 -2.15 -18.29 48.98
CA GLU A 41 -1.57 -17.50 50.07
C GLU A 41 -0.64 -16.40 49.56
N ASP A 42 -0.71 -15.20 50.14
CA ASP A 42 0.09 -14.05 49.72
C ASP A 42 1.47 -14.00 50.41
N ASN A 43 2.28 -15.04 50.19
CA ASN A 43 3.66 -15.12 50.65
C ASN A 43 4.66 -14.56 49.61
N GLU A 44 5.90 -14.31 50.03
CA GLU A 44 6.94 -13.72 49.18
C GLU A 44 7.19 -14.55 47.91
N ILE A 45 7.17 -15.89 48.05
CA ILE A 45 7.35 -16.83 46.95
C ILE A 45 6.23 -16.70 45.92
N ASN A 46 4.97 -16.63 46.35
CA ASN A 46 3.81 -16.48 45.45
C ASN A 46 3.75 -15.09 44.81
N ARG A 47 4.22 -14.03 45.49
CA ARG A 47 4.44 -12.71 44.86
C ARG A 47 5.53 -12.77 43.79
N ALA A 48 6.68 -13.39 44.08
CA ALA A 48 7.76 -13.55 43.12
C ALA A 48 7.32 -14.37 41.89
N ARG A 49 6.60 -15.49 42.10
CA ARG A 49 6.03 -16.32 41.02
C ARG A 49 5.06 -15.54 40.13
N ARG A 50 4.12 -14.78 40.71
CA ARG A 50 3.20 -13.94 39.91
C ARG A 50 3.94 -12.88 39.10
N ARG A 51 4.95 -12.22 39.68
CA ARG A 51 5.78 -11.24 38.96
C ARG A 51 6.49 -11.90 37.78
N LEU A 52 7.06 -13.09 37.97
CA LEU A 52 7.71 -13.84 36.90
C LEU A 52 6.70 -14.21 35.79
N VAL A 53 5.52 -14.73 36.15
CA VAL A 53 4.48 -15.11 35.17
C VAL A 53 3.99 -13.89 34.38
N TRP A 54 3.71 -12.77 35.03
CA TRP A 54 3.26 -11.56 34.33
C TRP A 54 4.37 -10.95 33.47
N ALA A 55 5.63 -11.03 33.90
CA ALA A 55 6.77 -10.58 33.10
C ALA A 55 6.93 -11.42 31.82
N THR A 56 6.81 -12.75 31.89
CA THR A 56 6.90 -13.62 30.70
C THR A 56 5.72 -13.42 29.75
N VAL A 57 4.51 -13.28 30.27
CA VAL A 57 3.31 -12.96 29.47
C VAL A 57 3.48 -11.60 28.77
N ALA A 58 3.90 -10.57 29.48
CA ALA A 58 4.10 -9.24 28.91
C ALA A 58 5.20 -9.25 27.83
N ALA A 59 6.30 -9.95 28.05
CA ALA A 59 7.38 -10.11 27.07
C ALA A 59 6.89 -10.84 25.81
N PHE A 60 6.11 -11.91 25.96
CA PHE A 60 5.54 -12.67 24.85
C PHE A 60 4.58 -11.80 24.01
N LEU A 61 3.66 -11.09 24.66
CA LEU A 61 2.71 -10.21 23.99
C LEU A 61 3.40 -9.05 23.28
N THR A 62 4.44 -8.47 23.90
CA THR A 62 5.24 -7.41 23.29
C THR A 62 5.98 -7.91 22.05
N ALA A 63 6.63 -9.07 22.12
CA ALA A 63 7.31 -9.66 20.98
C ALA A 63 6.35 -9.96 19.82
N TRP A 64 5.16 -10.49 20.12
CA TRP A 64 4.11 -10.71 19.12
C TRP A 64 3.58 -9.44 18.50
N LEU A 65 3.36 -8.39 19.30
CA LEU A 65 2.92 -7.08 18.82
C LEU A 65 3.96 -6.46 17.87
N LEU A 66 5.24 -6.53 18.23
CA LEU A 66 6.33 -6.05 17.37
C LEU A 66 6.43 -6.86 16.07
N ALA A 67 6.28 -8.19 16.15
CA ALA A 67 6.26 -9.04 14.96
C ALA A 67 5.06 -8.72 14.04
N PHE A 68 3.89 -8.46 14.62
CA PHE A 68 2.69 -8.03 13.90
C PHE A 68 2.92 -6.70 13.18
N PHE A 69 3.47 -5.68 13.85
CA PHE A 69 3.78 -4.41 13.16
C PHE A 69 4.89 -4.56 12.12
N ARG A 70 5.88 -5.41 12.40
CA ARG A 70 6.95 -5.72 11.44
C ARG A 70 6.45 -6.48 10.21
N PHE A 71 5.31 -7.16 10.29
CA PHE A 71 4.65 -7.76 9.12
C PHE A 71 4.11 -6.69 8.15
N PHE A 72 3.65 -5.53 8.65
CA PHE A 72 3.20 -4.43 7.79
C PHE A 72 4.34 -3.64 7.14
N LEU A 73 5.58 -3.86 7.58
CA LEU A 73 6.75 -3.24 6.97
C LEU A 73 7.31 -4.19 5.89
N PRO A 74 7.30 -3.80 4.60
CA PRO A 74 7.82 -4.63 3.52
C PRO A 74 9.32 -4.88 3.75
N ARG A 75 9.74 -6.16 3.71
CA ARG A 75 11.15 -6.56 3.94
C ARG A 75 12.04 -6.43 2.70
N THR A 76 11.43 -6.30 1.53
CA THR A 76 12.13 -6.22 0.24
C THR A 76 11.61 -4.99 -0.50
N LEU A 77 12.40 -3.92 -0.51
CA LEU A 77 12.22 -2.83 -1.45
C LEU A 77 12.73 -3.32 -2.81
N PHE A 78 11.81 -3.74 -3.67
CA PHE A 78 12.10 -3.82 -5.09
C PHE A 78 12.13 -2.37 -5.59
N GLU A 79 13.24 -1.68 -5.41
CA GLU A 79 13.48 -0.42 -6.13
C GLU A 79 13.79 -0.81 -7.58
N PRO A 80 12.85 -0.62 -8.52
CA PRO A 80 13.22 -0.71 -9.93
C PRO A 80 14.35 0.29 -10.16
N ALA A 81 15.34 -0.10 -10.97
CA ALA A 81 16.45 0.78 -11.30
C ALA A 81 15.90 2.14 -11.76
N THR A 82 16.24 3.19 -11.01
CA THR A 82 15.77 4.55 -11.31
C THR A 82 16.38 5.07 -12.59
N SER A 83 17.53 4.52 -13.00
CA SER A 83 18.13 4.73 -14.30
C SER A 83 18.15 3.47 -15.15
N PHE A 84 17.82 3.61 -16.43
CA PHE A 84 17.80 2.51 -17.38
C PHE A 84 18.05 3.00 -18.80
N LYS A 85 18.59 2.12 -19.65
CA LYS A 85 18.84 2.41 -21.06
C LYS A 85 17.63 2.04 -21.90
N ILE A 86 17.28 2.91 -22.85
CA ILE A 86 16.14 2.70 -23.74
C ILE A 86 16.55 2.42 -25.21
N GLY A 87 17.84 2.24 -25.50
CA GLY A 87 18.34 2.02 -26.86
C GLY A 87 18.86 3.31 -27.51
N TYR A 88 19.02 3.30 -28.82
CA TYR A 88 19.61 4.41 -29.57
C TYR A 88 18.56 5.45 -30.00
N PRO A 89 18.90 6.75 -30.08
CA PRO A 89 17.99 7.79 -30.57
C PRO A 89 17.43 7.50 -31.97
N GLU A 90 18.21 6.84 -32.83
CA GLU A 90 17.86 6.51 -34.22
C GLU A 90 16.74 5.47 -34.34
N GLU A 91 16.53 4.64 -33.31
CA GLU A 91 15.48 3.60 -33.30
C GLU A 91 14.07 4.20 -33.18
N TYR A 92 13.95 5.45 -32.74
CA TYR A 92 12.69 6.13 -32.52
C TYR A 92 12.23 6.87 -33.77
N GLY A 93 11.04 6.56 -34.29
CA GLY A 93 10.37 7.36 -35.31
C GLY A 93 9.87 8.70 -34.76
N LEU A 94 9.43 9.61 -35.64
CA LEU A 94 8.79 10.85 -35.20
C LEU A 94 7.46 10.57 -34.49
N GLY A 95 7.26 11.24 -33.35
CA GLY A 95 6.10 11.11 -32.47
C GLY A 95 6.35 10.26 -31.22
N VAL A 96 5.24 9.83 -30.59
CA VAL A 96 5.23 9.17 -29.29
C VAL A 96 5.35 7.65 -29.42
N ASP A 97 6.36 7.08 -28.78
CA ASP A 97 6.55 5.65 -28.60
C ASP A 97 6.01 5.17 -27.23
N THR A 98 5.22 4.09 -27.25
CA THR A 98 4.55 3.51 -26.07
C THR A 98 5.16 2.21 -25.55
N LYS A 99 6.26 1.73 -26.14
CA LYS A 99 6.92 0.45 -25.84
C LYS A 99 7.28 0.30 -24.37
N PHE A 100 7.69 1.39 -23.71
CA PHE A 100 8.17 1.38 -22.33
C PHE A 100 7.10 1.70 -21.28
N GLN A 101 5.84 1.90 -21.69
CA GLN A 101 4.75 2.27 -20.79
C GLN A 101 4.55 1.24 -19.66
N GLN A 102 4.54 -0.06 -19.98
CA GLN A 102 4.28 -1.11 -18.97
C GLN A 102 5.50 -1.41 -18.10
N LYS A 103 6.72 -1.25 -18.64
CA LYS A 103 7.96 -1.62 -17.94
C LYS A 103 8.49 -0.51 -17.03
N TYR A 104 8.48 0.72 -17.52
CA TYR A 104 9.11 1.86 -16.86
C TYR A 104 8.16 3.03 -16.62
N ARG A 105 6.91 2.93 -17.10
CA ARG A 105 5.91 3.99 -16.98
C ARG A 105 6.40 5.30 -17.59
N ILE A 106 6.90 5.21 -18.82
CA ILE A 106 7.34 6.36 -19.61
C ILE A 106 6.80 6.29 -21.03
N TRP A 107 6.79 7.44 -21.70
CA TRP A 107 6.68 7.59 -23.14
C TRP A 107 7.90 8.33 -23.67
N VAL A 108 8.36 7.92 -24.85
CA VAL A 108 9.45 8.61 -25.55
C VAL A 108 8.80 9.39 -26.68
N ASP A 109 8.97 10.71 -26.72
CA ASP A 109 8.50 11.54 -27.82
C ASP A 109 9.70 12.08 -28.59
N ARG A 110 9.72 11.82 -29.90
CA ARG A 110 10.72 12.35 -30.82
C ARG A 110 10.07 13.36 -31.76
N THR A 111 10.45 14.61 -31.57
CA THR A 111 10.16 15.71 -32.49
C THR A 111 11.35 15.90 -33.46
N PRO A 112 11.20 16.69 -34.53
CA PRO A 112 12.29 16.94 -35.47
C PRO A 112 13.53 17.60 -34.85
N ASP A 113 13.37 18.39 -33.79
CA ASP A 113 14.44 19.15 -33.13
C ASP A 113 14.95 18.49 -31.85
N ARG A 114 14.14 17.66 -31.19
CA ARG A 114 14.46 17.08 -29.89
C ARG A 114 13.78 15.74 -29.63
N ILE A 115 14.39 14.96 -28.76
CA ILE A 115 13.81 13.78 -28.14
C ILE A 115 13.69 14.00 -26.63
N PHE A 116 12.57 13.65 -26.04
CA PHE A 116 12.36 13.77 -24.60
C PHE A 116 11.52 12.61 -24.08
N VAL A 117 11.57 12.39 -22.78
CA VAL A 117 10.87 11.29 -22.12
C VAL A 117 9.85 11.86 -21.16
N ILE A 118 8.58 11.53 -21.39
CA ILE A 118 7.47 11.90 -20.52
C ILE A 118 7.27 10.79 -19.50
N TYR A 119 7.21 11.14 -18.22
CA TYR A 119 6.81 10.22 -17.16
C TYR A 119 5.30 10.00 -17.22
N ALA A 120 4.86 8.75 -17.41
CA ALA A 120 3.48 8.38 -17.70
C ALA A 120 2.58 8.41 -16.44
N ARG A 121 2.50 9.59 -15.82
CA ARG A 121 1.78 9.85 -14.59
C ARG A 121 0.95 11.12 -14.72
N CYS A 122 -0.37 10.93 -14.66
CA CYS A 122 -1.34 12.00 -14.59
C CYS A 122 -1.10 12.85 -13.34
N THR A 123 -1.04 14.17 -13.49
CA THR A 123 -0.75 15.12 -12.42
C THR A 123 -1.94 15.41 -11.52
N HIS A 124 -3.12 14.86 -11.83
CA HIS A 124 -4.29 14.89 -10.97
C HIS A 124 -4.10 13.98 -9.75
N LEU A 125 -4.14 12.67 -9.94
CA LEU A 125 -4.05 11.66 -8.86
C LEU A 125 -3.11 10.49 -9.17
N GLY A 126 -2.27 10.63 -10.22
CA GLY A 126 -1.23 9.64 -10.50
C GLY A 126 -1.70 8.39 -11.24
N CYS A 127 -2.82 8.42 -11.95
CA CYS A 127 -3.14 7.39 -12.96
C CYS A 127 -2.15 7.43 -14.14
N THR A 128 -2.12 6.40 -14.98
CA THR A 128 -1.36 6.39 -16.25
C THR A 128 -2.31 6.77 -17.38
N PRO A 129 -2.17 7.95 -18.02
CA PRO A 129 -2.94 8.28 -19.22
C PRO A 129 -2.71 7.29 -20.36
N ASP A 130 -3.64 7.19 -21.30
CA ASP A 130 -3.44 6.41 -22.53
C ASP A 130 -3.11 7.33 -23.69
N TRP A 131 -2.12 6.96 -24.50
CA TRP A 131 -1.87 7.61 -25.78
C TRP A 131 -2.96 7.24 -26.78
N LYS A 132 -3.54 8.24 -27.46
CA LYS A 132 -4.53 8.08 -28.53
C LYS A 132 -3.92 8.59 -29.84
N PRO A 133 -3.33 7.70 -30.67
CA PRO A 133 -2.66 8.11 -31.91
C PRO A 133 -3.57 8.85 -32.90
N SER A 134 -4.87 8.52 -32.93
CA SER A 134 -5.87 9.16 -33.79
C SER A 134 -6.11 10.63 -33.46
N GLU A 135 -5.87 11.03 -32.21
CA GLU A 135 -6.11 12.39 -31.72
C GLU A 135 -4.81 13.13 -31.40
N ASN A 136 -3.66 12.44 -31.48
CA ASN A 136 -2.34 12.94 -31.08
C ASN A 136 -2.32 13.49 -29.63
N LYS A 137 -3.01 12.79 -28.72
CA LYS A 137 -3.29 13.24 -27.35
C LYS A 137 -3.18 12.09 -26.35
N PHE A 138 -2.79 12.42 -25.12
CA PHE A 138 -2.96 11.52 -23.98
C PHE A 138 -4.31 11.79 -23.29
N LYS A 139 -5.04 10.72 -22.98
CA LYS A 139 -6.33 10.78 -22.29
C LYS A 139 -6.28 9.94 -21.02
N CYS A 140 -6.55 10.54 -19.88
CA CYS A 140 -6.57 9.86 -18.59
C CYS A 140 -7.95 9.26 -18.32
N PRO A 141 -8.09 7.92 -18.23
CA PRO A 141 -9.39 7.28 -18.05
C PRO A 141 -10.01 7.50 -16.67
N CYS A 142 -9.23 7.94 -15.68
CA CYS A 142 -9.70 8.07 -14.30
C CYS A 142 -10.68 9.23 -14.10
N HIS A 143 -10.35 10.42 -14.64
CA HIS A 143 -11.15 11.65 -14.42
C HIS A 143 -11.20 12.56 -15.66
N GLY A 144 -10.81 12.04 -16.84
CA GLY A 144 -10.90 12.78 -18.10
C GLY A 144 -9.88 13.90 -18.29
N SER A 145 -8.72 13.85 -17.63
CA SER A 145 -7.61 14.77 -17.95
C SER A 145 -7.06 14.48 -19.34
N GLY A 146 -6.84 15.52 -20.15
CA GLY A 146 -6.22 15.40 -21.45
C GLY A 146 -4.93 16.20 -21.55
N TYR A 147 -3.95 15.63 -22.25
CA TYR A 147 -2.66 16.23 -22.52
C TYR A 147 -2.32 16.14 -24.01
N ASP A 148 -1.60 17.13 -24.54
CA ASP A 148 -1.07 17.08 -25.90
C ASP A 148 0.14 16.12 -26.01
N SER A 149 0.71 15.99 -27.21
CA SER A 149 1.89 15.14 -27.44
C SER A 149 3.10 15.52 -26.57
N GLU A 150 3.26 16.81 -26.24
CA GLU A 150 4.36 17.28 -25.38
C GLU A 150 4.09 17.10 -23.88
N GLY A 151 2.90 16.58 -23.51
CA GLY A 151 2.48 16.34 -22.14
C GLY A 151 1.86 17.57 -21.44
N ILE A 152 1.54 18.63 -22.19
CA ILE A 152 0.88 19.84 -21.66
C ILE A 152 -0.60 19.56 -21.46
N ASN A 153 -1.10 19.85 -20.25
CA ASN A 153 -2.51 19.68 -19.92
C ASN A 153 -3.37 20.71 -20.65
N PHE A 154 -4.43 20.28 -21.32
CA PHE A 154 -5.37 21.17 -22.01
C PHE A 154 -6.83 21.00 -21.56
N GLU A 155 -7.18 19.87 -20.92
CA GLU A 155 -8.54 19.62 -20.43
C GLU A 155 -8.54 18.77 -19.14
N GLY A 156 -9.69 18.79 -18.46
CA GLY A 156 -9.94 18.02 -17.24
C GLY A 156 -9.30 18.60 -15.98
N PRO A 157 -9.27 17.83 -14.88
CA PRO A 157 -8.90 18.35 -13.55
C PRO A 157 -7.38 18.46 -13.31
N ALA A 158 -6.55 18.09 -14.30
CA ALA A 158 -5.10 18.10 -14.13
C ALA A 158 -4.58 19.55 -14.01
N PRO A 159 -3.91 19.93 -12.90
CA PRO A 159 -3.55 21.32 -12.66
C PRO A 159 -2.31 21.79 -13.42
N ARG A 160 -1.54 20.86 -14.00
CA ARG A 160 -0.24 21.13 -14.64
C ARG A 160 0.16 20.05 -15.67
N PRO A 161 1.14 20.32 -16.56
CA PRO A 161 1.70 19.34 -17.49
C PRO A 161 2.33 18.13 -16.81
N MET A 162 2.39 16.99 -17.52
CA MET A 162 3.08 15.78 -17.07
C MET A 162 4.59 15.99 -16.94
N ASP A 163 5.22 15.28 -16.00
CA ASP A 163 6.64 15.45 -15.72
C ASP A 163 7.51 14.86 -16.85
N ARG A 164 8.66 15.48 -17.13
CA ARG A 164 9.68 14.90 -18.02
C ARG A 164 10.77 14.22 -17.19
N ALA A 165 11.23 13.05 -17.63
CA ALA A 165 12.36 12.37 -17.01
C ALA A 165 13.68 12.96 -17.49
N HIS A 166 14.70 12.88 -16.64
CA HIS A 166 16.05 13.24 -17.03
C HIS A 166 16.62 12.25 -18.04
N ILE A 167 17.24 12.76 -19.09
CA ILE A 167 17.86 11.95 -20.12
C ILE A 167 19.26 12.45 -20.47
N GLU A 168 20.15 11.49 -20.68
CA GLU A 168 21.54 11.71 -21.08
C GLU A 168 21.95 10.69 -22.14
N THR A 169 22.91 11.08 -22.99
CA THR A 169 23.57 10.13 -23.90
C THR A 169 24.65 9.39 -23.13
N SER A 170 24.48 8.08 -22.97
CA SER A 170 25.44 7.19 -22.33
C SER A 170 26.69 7.02 -23.23
N PRO A 171 27.88 6.64 -22.68
CA PRO A 171 29.11 6.50 -23.47
C PRO A 171 29.05 5.50 -24.63
N ASP A 172 28.10 4.58 -24.60
CA ASP A 172 27.81 3.61 -25.66
C ASP A 172 26.82 4.13 -26.71
N GLY A 173 26.43 5.40 -26.66
CA GLY A 173 25.52 6.06 -27.62
C GLY A 173 24.03 5.82 -27.38
N GLN A 174 23.67 5.06 -26.35
CA GLN A 174 22.28 4.83 -25.95
C GLN A 174 21.74 5.97 -25.10
N ILE A 175 20.41 6.15 -25.11
CA ILE A 175 19.74 7.08 -24.20
C ILE A 175 19.62 6.42 -22.83
N LEU A 176 20.23 7.05 -21.84
CA LEU A 176 20.05 6.75 -20.42
C LEU A 176 18.93 7.64 -19.89
N VAL A 177 17.88 7.02 -19.37
CA VAL A 177 16.76 7.70 -18.72
C VAL A 177 16.91 7.54 -17.22
N ASP A 178 16.77 8.62 -16.47
CA ASP A 178 16.70 8.64 -15.01
C ASP A 178 15.35 9.21 -14.55
N VAL A 179 14.49 8.35 -13.98
CA VAL A 179 13.18 8.71 -13.47
C VAL A 179 13.21 9.24 -12.02
N SER A 180 14.37 9.20 -11.35
CA SER A 180 14.52 9.81 -10.02
C SER A 180 14.58 11.34 -10.10
N ARG A 181 15.03 11.87 -11.24
CA ARG A 181 15.08 13.30 -11.52
C ARG A 181 14.01 13.66 -12.55
N LEU A 182 12.95 14.31 -12.07
CA LEU A 182 11.83 14.75 -12.88
C LEU A 182 11.81 16.27 -13.04
N TYR A 183 11.63 16.73 -14.27
CA TYR A 183 11.43 18.13 -14.63
C TYR A 183 9.93 18.43 -14.62
N GLN A 184 9.56 19.46 -13.88
CA GLN A 184 8.16 19.82 -13.62
C GLN A 184 7.84 21.21 -14.15
N TRP A 185 6.56 21.45 -14.43
CA TRP A 185 6.05 22.78 -14.73
C TRP A 185 4.86 23.13 -13.83
N PRO A 186 5.11 23.56 -12.58
CA PRO A 186 4.04 23.95 -11.66
C PRO A 186 3.31 25.21 -12.14
N LYS A 187 2.02 25.33 -11.81
CA LYS A 187 1.21 26.49 -12.17
C LYS A 187 1.78 27.78 -11.56
N GLY A 188 2.07 28.77 -12.40
CA GLY A 188 2.62 30.06 -11.98
C GLY A 188 4.14 30.07 -11.74
N GLN A 189 4.84 28.97 -12.03
CA GLN A 189 6.30 28.87 -11.98
C GLN A 189 6.87 28.71 -13.39
N PRO A 190 8.16 29.06 -13.61
CA PRO A 190 8.81 28.80 -14.89
C PRO A 190 8.86 27.29 -15.20
N SER A 191 8.78 26.96 -16.48
CA SER A 191 8.89 25.58 -16.96
C SER A 191 10.32 25.10 -16.86
N GLN A 192 10.50 23.88 -16.34
CA GLN A 192 11.79 23.18 -16.34
C GLN A 192 12.00 22.35 -17.62
N PHE A 193 11.09 22.41 -18.60
CA PHE A 193 11.16 21.59 -19.82
C PHE A 193 12.18 22.08 -20.84
N ASN A 194 12.79 23.24 -20.59
CA ASN A 194 13.87 23.79 -21.39
C ASN A 194 15.23 23.66 -20.68
N ASP A 195 15.26 23.05 -19.50
CA ASP A 195 16.48 22.87 -18.73
C ASP A 195 17.32 21.73 -19.34
N ASP A 196 18.64 21.82 -19.16
CA ASP A 196 19.56 20.78 -19.63
C ASP A 196 19.20 19.42 -19.01
N GLY A 197 19.16 18.40 -19.86
CA GLY A 197 18.78 17.02 -19.48
C GLY A 197 17.28 16.73 -19.49
N SER A 198 16.41 17.72 -19.72
CA SER A 198 14.96 17.48 -19.92
C SER A 198 14.60 17.02 -21.34
N PHE A 199 15.54 17.18 -22.28
CA PHE A 199 15.48 16.71 -23.66
C PHE A 199 16.91 16.51 -24.20
N LEU A 200 17.07 15.69 -25.25
CA LEU A 200 18.27 15.65 -26.08
C LEU A 200 17.95 16.31 -27.42
N ARG A 201 18.90 17.05 -27.97
CA ARG A 201 18.76 17.64 -29.31
C ARG A 201 18.96 16.54 -30.35
N ALA A 202 18.05 16.48 -31.32
CA ALA A 202 18.05 15.49 -32.40
C ALA A 202 19.02 15.87 -33.53
#